data_AF-R7W1M8-F1
#
_entry.id   AF-R7W1M8-F1
#
_cell.length_a   1.000
_cell.length_b   1.000
_cell.length_c   1.000
_cell.angle_alpha   90.00
_cell.angle_beta   90.00
_cell.angle_gamma   90.00
#
_symmetry.space_group_name_H-M   'P 1'
#
loop_
_entity.id
_entity.type
_entity.pdbx_description
1 polymer ?
#
loop_
_entity_poly.entity_id
_entity_poly.type
_entity_poly.pdbx_seq_one_letter_code
_entity_poly.pdbx_strand_id
1 'polypeptide(L)'
;MAGTRSRRRRRARTLRQAAEPSPPEPAALSSREVAVVGTSGSTSLLSSGPHVCADLPDTLLHEIIALFNSFHDFLAFIGTCRSWRVAFSSFPSIYTSNFPPLHLKPNLYARPHSHGIKPVLLSDCKWKLSDPTHKNVSLCCSVPQNTPNQMHYLGCSYGYLIFSYEEHCLLVDVHSGTKVKPPKLRSNNRLGYFGGIGILTGPLSSPNSCLLLCSRTSMFEWQVGTNSWSEHPLTLKGERIHQIVFFKGVTFVMDVLVRLHTIHLSPEFSMQKVKIARDPESFFISPWLVVSGDMLLMLDLRIGSDELNDDSCYRFFEVFHLDFSVEPAKWVKKEKLENQALFVSLDRRNPAFACMSPERWGGKSNRVYVAKLFDDPDETWTAVEVGQRVRKETVHSLYYGLSFPSDYSHLASLWLYPSLVYGTSQ
;
A
#
# COMPACT_ATOMS: atom_id res chain seq x y z
N MET A 1 59.87 13.27 -15.16
CA MET A 1 60.30 12.39 -16.27
C MET A 1 59.76 10.99 -16.03
N ALA A 2 59.40 10.30 -17.13
CA ALA A 2 58.73 8.99 -17.22
C ALA A 2 57.27 8.98 -16.68
N GLY A 3 56.24 8.56 -17.41
CA GLY A 3 56.17 7.88 -18.70
C GLY A 3 54.91 7.02 -18.71
N THR A 4 53.79 7.61 -19.10
CA THR A 4 52.45 7.03 -19.20
C THR A 4 52.41 5.91 -20.25
N ARG A 5 51.91 4.70 -19.89
CA ARG A 5 51.54 3.66 -20.85
C ARG A 5 50.06 3.33 -20.74
N SER A 6 49.26 3.98 -21.60
CA SER A 6 47.88 3.61 -21.87
C SER A 6 47.84 2.29 -22.65
N ARG A 7 47.13 1.26 -22.17
CA ARG A 7 46.75 0.10 -22.97
C ARG A 7 45.35 0.32 -23.55
N ARG A 8 45.30 0.83 -24.78
CA ARG A 8 44.13 0.77 -25.67
C ARG A 8 43.85 -0.70 -26.02
N ARG A 9 42.75 -1.27 -25.51
CA ARG A 9 42.14 -2.47 -26.09
C ARG A 9 41.14 -2.05 -27.17
N ARG A 10 41.51 -2.26 -28.43
CA ARG A 10 40.62 -2.23 -29.60
C ARG A 10 39.50 -3.25 -29.37
N ARG A 11 38.24 -2.81 -29.32
CA ARG A 11 37.08 -3.68 -29.57
C ARG A 11 36.70 -3.52 -31.04
N ALA A 12 36.73 -4.64 -31.76
CA ALA A 12 36.29 -4.75 -33.13
C ALA A 12 34.82 -4.37 -33.25
N ARG A 13 34.53 -3.61 -34.31
CA ARG A 13 33.24 -3.06 -34.67
C ARG A 13 32.57 -4.06 -35.61
N THR A 14 31.64 -4.85 -35.10
CA THR A 14 30.88 -5.83 -35.90
C THR A 14 29.88 -5.08 -36.79
N LEU A 15 29.89 -5.43 -38.08
CA LEU A 15 29.07 -4.90 -39.15
C LEU A 15 27.57 -5.07 -38.84
N ARG A 16 26.78 -4.02 -39.08
CA ARG A 16 25.32 -4.08 -39.23
C ARG A 16 24.99 -4.73 -40.57
N GLN A 17 24.27 -5.83 -40.55
CA GLN A 17 23.56 -6.35 -41.72
C GLN A 17 22.20 -5.64 -41.85
N ALA A 18 21.88 -5.27 -43.08
CA ALA A 18 20.67 -4.60 -43.51
C ALA A 18 19.45 -5.54 -43.43
N ALA A 19 18.30 -4.98 -43.05
CA ALA A 19 17.00 -5.64 -43.15
C ALA A 19 16.27 -5.13 -44.40
N GLU A 20 15.80 -6.05 -45.23
CA GLU A 20 14.94 -5.81 -46.40
C GLU A 20 13.45 -5.70 -46.00
N PRO A 21 12.58 -5.12 -46.86
CA PRO A 21 11.34 -4.46 -46.47
C PRO A 21 10.08 -5.36 -46.49
N SER A 22 9.06 -4.91 -45.76
CA SER A 22 7.72 -5.50 -45.64
C SER A 22 6.89 -5.42 -46.93
N PRO A 23 5.96 -6.38 -47.18
CA PRO A 23 4.96 -6.26 -48.24
C PRO A 23 3.64 -5.60 -47.76
N PRO A 24 2.81 -5.04 -48.68
CA PRO A 24 1.67 -4.19 -48.35
C PRO A 24 0.33 -4.94 -48.21
N GLU A 25 -0.62 -4.31 -47.49
CA GLU A 25 -2.05 -4.67 -47.48
C GLU A 25 -2.72 -4.40 -48.84
N PRO A 26 -3.79 -5.16 -49.18
CA PRO A 26 -4.81 -4.71 -50.11
C PRO A 26 -6.17 -4.48 -49.44
N ALA A 27 -6.81 -3.43 -49.95
CA ALA A 27 -8.04 -2.79 -49.54
C ALA A 27 -9.35 -3.57 -49.82
N ALA A 28 -10.37 -3.13 -49.08
CA ALA A 28 -11.76 -2.88 -49.49
C ALA A 28 -12.65 -4.06 -49.91
N LEU A 29 -13.76 -4.21 -49.18
CA LEU A 29 -15.03 -4.67 -49.75
C LEU A 29 -16.21 -3.89 -49.14
N SER A 30 -16.79 -3.07 -50.00
CA SER A 30 -18.07 -2.36 -49.90
C SER A 30 -19.23 -3.32 -49.56
N SER A 31 -20.23 -2.87 -48.80
CA SER A 31 -21.63 -2.97 -49.26
C SER A 31 -22.67 -2.28 -48.35
N ARG A 32 -23.41 -1.38 -49.02
CA ARG A 32 -24.87 -1.18 -48.97
C ARG A 32 -25.53 -0.66 -47.69
N GLU A 33 -25.83 0.63 -47.74
CA GLU A 33 -27.06 1.23 -47.23
C GLU A 33 -28.29 0.66 -47.98
N VAL A 34 -29.30 0.22 -47.23
CA VAL A 34 -30.69 0.11 -47.70
C VAL A 34 -31.58 0.72 -46.61
N ALA A 35 -32.31 1.76 -47.01
CA ALA A 35 -33.32 2.42 -46.19
C ALA A 35 -34.56 1.54 -46.02
N VAL A 36 -35.19 1.60 -44.84
CA VAL A 36 -36.58 1.17 -44.64
C VAL A 36 -37.33 2.30 -43.94
N VAL A 37 -38.33 2.83 -44.64
CA VAL A 37 -39.33 3.79 -44.17
C VAL A 37 -40.30 3.11 -43.21
N GLY A 38 -40.69 3.81 -42.15
CA GLY A 38 -41.28 3.25 -40.94
C GLY A 38 -42.77 2.90 -40.96
N THR A 39 -43.20 2.33 -39.83
CA THR A 39 -44.58 2.36 -39.34
C THR A 39 -44.57 2.14 -37.82
N SER A 40 -45.25 3.02 -37.11
CA SER A 40 -45.57 2.95 -35.69
C SER A 40 -46.48 1.75 -35.39
N GLY A 41 -46.20 1.01 -34.32
CA GLY A 41 -47.01 -0.14 -33.89
C GLY A 41 -46.48 -0.75 -32.61
N SER A 42 -46.96 -0.24 -31.47
CA SER A 42 -46.73 -0.83 -30.15
C SER A 42 -47.50 -2.13 -30.00
N THR A 43 -46.83 -3.28 -29.89
CA THR A 43 -47.20 -4.34 -28.93
C THR A 43 -46.02 -5.31 -28.72
N SER A 44 -45.83 -5.70 -27.47
CA SER A 44 -44.83 -6.59 -26.89
C SER A 44 -44.50 -7.87 -27.67
N LEU A 45 -43.21 -8.07 -27.94
CA LEU A 45 -42.59 -9.39 -28.05
C LEU A 45 -41.32 -9.39 -27.19
N LEU A 46 -41.30 -10.24 -26.17
CA LEU A 46 -40.09 -10.64 -25.45
C LEU A 46 -39.11 -11.25 -26.45
N SER A 47 -38.21 -10.42 -26.99
CA SER A 47 -37.03 -10.91 -27.68
C SER A 47 -36.05 -11.35 -26.60
N SER A 48 -35.99 -12.65 -26.33
CA SER A 48 -34.81 -13.26 -25.71
C SER A 48 -33.64 -13.13 -26.70
N GLY A 49 -33.03 -11.94 -26.72
CA GLY A 49 -31.74 -11.74 -27.38
C GLY A 49 -30.69 -12.65 -26.70
N PRO A 50 -29.54 -12.90 -27.36
CA PRO A 50 -28.46 -13.64 -26.72
C PRO A 50 -28.15 -12.96 -25.39
N HIS A 51 -28.24 -13.70 -24.28
CA HIS A 51 -27.89 -13.18 -22.96
C HIS A 51 -26.43 -12.73 -23.00
N VAL A 52 -26.20 -11.43 -23.16
CA VAL A 52 -24.87 -10.87 -23.17
C VAL A 52 -24.42 -10.80 -21.73
N CYS A 53 -23.26 -11.34 -21.38
CA CYS A 53 -22.72 -11.28 -20.02
C CYS A 53 -22.63 -9.83 -19.45
N ALA A 54 -22.70 -8.81 -20.32
CA ALA A 54 -22.80 -7.41 -19.93
C ALA A 54 -24.08 -7.06 -19.15
N ASP A 55 -25.15 -7.86 -19.30
CA ASP A 55 -26.48 -7.66 -18.71
C ASP A 55 -26.73 -8.51 -17.45
N LEU A 56 -25.68 -9.09 -16.85
CA LEU A 56 -25.80 -9.82 -15.59
C LEU A 56 -26.29 -8.89 -14.46
N PRO A 57 -27.22 -9.34 -13.61
CA PRO A 57 -27.65 -8.57 -12.44
C PRO A 57 -26.49 -8.37 -11.45
N ASP A 58 -26.51 -7.23 -10.76
CA ASP A 58 -25.47 -6.85 -9.80
C ASP A 58 -25.20 -7.93 -8.74
N THR A 59 -26.21 -8.66 -8.30
CA THR A 59 -26.07 -9.76 -7.33
C THR A 59 -25.16 -10.89 -7.83
N LEU A 60 -25.28 -11.27 -9.10
CA LEU A 60 -24.41 -12.29 -9.70
C LEU A 60 -23.00 -11.74 -9.94
N LEU A 61 -22.89 -10.47 -10.33
CA LEU A 61 -21.58 -9.81 -10.46
C LEU A 61 -20.86 -9.75 -9.10
N HIS A 62 -21.59 -9.49 -8.02
CA HIS A 62 -21.08 -9.50 -6.64
C HIS A 62 -20.62 -10.89 -6.21
N GLU A 63 -21.33 -11.96 -6.58
CA GLU A 63 -20.86 -13.34 -6.37
C GLU A 63 -19.58 -13.64 -7.14
N ILE A 64 -19.47 -13.20 -8.40
CA ILE A 64 -18.24 -13.34 -9.19
C ILE A 64 -17.09 -12.57 -8.55
N ILE A 65 -17.32 -11.32 -8.11
CA ILE A 65 -16.31 -10.51 -7.40
C ILE A 65 -15.84 -11.22 -6.12
N ALA A 66 -16.74 -11.90 -5.42
CA ALA A 66 -16.41 -12.64 -4.20
C ALA A 66 -15.47 -13.85 -4.44
N LEU A 67 -15.35 -14.31 -5.68
CA LEU A 67 -14.50 -15.42 -6.08
C LEU A 67 -13.09 -14.99 -6.50
N PHE A 68 -12.83 -13.69 -6.73
CA PHE A 68 -11.52 -13.24 -7.15
C PHE A 68 -10.46 -13.49 -6.10
N ASN A 69 -9.44 -14.22 -6.54
CA ASN A 69 -8.30 -14.63 -5.77
C ASN A 69 -7.01 -13.97 -6.30
N SER A 70 -7.01 -13.34 -7.48
CA SER A 70 -5.88 -12.55 -7.99
C SER A 70 -6.27 -11.11 -8.35
N PHE A 71 -5.28 -10.22 -8.32
CA PHE A 71 -5.44 -8.86 -8.81
C PHE A 71 -5.59 -8.80 -10.34
N HIS A 72 -5.05 -9.78 -11.07
CA HIS A 72 -5.15 -9.84 -12.52
C HIS A 72 -6.58 -10.18 -12.97
N ASP A 73 -7.25 -11.11 -12.28
CA ASP A 73 -8.65 -11.43 -12.52
C ASP A 73 -9.54 -10.22 -12.22
N PHE A 74 -9.23 -9.52 -11.12
CA PHE A 74 -9.86 -8.24 -10.80
C PHE A 74 -9.70 -7.22 -11.93
N LEU A 75 -8.47 -7.03 -12.45
CA LEU A 75 -8.21 -6.11 -13.57
C LEU A 75 -8.99 -6.50 -14.83
N ALA A 76 -9.04 -7.79 -15.15
CA ALA A 76 -9.82 -8.28 -16.30
C ALA A 76 -11.31 -8.00 -16.13
N PHE A 77 -11.84 -8.22 -14.92
CA PHE A 77 -13.24 -7.95 -14.58
C PHE A 77 -13.59 -6.48 -14.75
N ILE A 78 -12.85 -5.58 -14.09
CA ILE A 78 -13.08 -4.14 -14.23
C ILE A 78 -12.74 -3.63 -15.64
N GLY A 79 -11.94 -4.36 -16.41
CA GLY A 79 -11.62 -4.05 -17.80
C GLY A 79 -12.77 -4.35 -18.77
N THR A 80 -13.68 -5.26 -18.41
CA THR A 80 -14.66 -5.87 -19.32
C THR A 80 -15.63 -4.86 -19.92
N CYS A 81 -16.41 -4.14 -19.10
CA CYS A 81 -17.34 -3.11 -19.56
C CYS A 81 -17.73 -2.13 -18.44
N ARG A 82 -18.52 -1.10 -18.77
CA ARG A 82 -18.95 -0.08 -17.80
C ARG A 82 -19.88 -0.64 -16.72
N SER A 83 -20.84 -1.51 -17.06
CA SER A 83 -21.77 -2.08 -16.07
C SER A 83 -21.04 -2.87 -15.00
N TRP A 84 -20.05 -3.68 -15.38
CA TRP A 84 -19.25 -4.47 -14.45
C TRP A 84 -18.39 -3.60 -13.52
N ARG A 85 -17.80 -2.50 -14.04
CA ARG A 85 -17.10 -1.51 -13.21
C ARG A 85 -18.00 -0.83 -12.19
N VAL A 86 -19.24 -0.53 -12.59
CA VAL A 86 -20.23 0.08 -11.70
C VAL A 86 -20.65 -0.92 -10.62
N ALA A 87 -20.90 -2.19 -10.98
CA ALA A 87 -21.23 -3.25 -10.02
C ALA A 87 -20.12 -3.47 -8.98
N PHE A 88 -18.85 -3.34 -9.37
CA PHE A 88 -17.74 -3.33 -8.41
C PHE A 88 -17.77 -2.10 -7.50
N SER A 89 -18.04 -0.92 -8.05
CA SER A 89 -18.07 0.32 -7.25
C SER A 89 -19.21 0.33 -6.21
N SER A 90 -20.29 -0.41 -6.48
CA SER A 90 -21.40 -0.62 -5.53
C SER A 90 -21.16 -1.81 -4.58
N PHE A 91 -20.11 -2.60 -4.79
CA PHE A 91 -19.79 -3.74 -3.95
C PHE A 91 -19.30 -3.25 -2.57
N PRO A 92 -19.86 -3.75 -1.46
CA PRO A 92 -19.49 -3.29 -0.14
C PRO A 92 -17.97 -3.43 0.10
N SER A 93 -17.33 -2.36 0.58
CA SER A 93 -15.91 -2.36 0.98
C SER A 93 -15.61 -3.35 2.13
N ILE A 94 -16.64 -3.98 2.71
CA ILE A 94 -16.56 -5.03 3.73
C ILE A 94 -15.76 -6.24 3.21
N TYR A 95 -15.55 -6.36 1.90
CA TYR A 95 -14.72 -7.38 1.26
C TYR A 95 -13.28 -6.94 0.95
N THR A 96 -12.70 -5.99 1.69
CA THR A 96 -11.24 -5.93 1.84
C THR A 96 -10.80 -7.22 2.56
N SER A 97 -10.35 -8.31 1.93
CA SER A 97 -9.76 -8.48 0.61
C SER A 97 -9.83 -9.99 0.28
N ASN A 98 -10.57 -10.42 -0.75
CA ASN A 98 -10.59 -11.84 -1.18
C ASN A 98 -9.28 -12.29 -1.84
N PHE A 99 -8.49 -11.32 -2.31
CA PHE A 99 -7.16 -11.51 -2.86
C PHE A 99 -6.15 -10.73 -2.00
N PRO A 100 -4.87 -11.13 -2.01
CA PRO A 100 -3.85 -10.53 -1.16
C PRO A 100 -3.41 -9.15 -1.69
N PRO A 101 -2.81 -8.28 -0.84
CA PRO A 101 -2.21 -7.05 -1.31
C PRO A 101 -1.04 -7.35 -2.26
N LEU A 102 -0.78 -6.42 -3.17
CA LEU A 102 0.36 -6.50 -4.07
C LEU A 102 1.64 -6.16 -3.35
N HIS A 103 2.71 -6.85 -3.74
CA HIS A 103 4.05 -6.56 -3.30
C HIS A 103 4.70 -5.52 -4.22
N LEU A 104 5.03 -4.34 -3.69
CA LEU A 104 5.82 -3.34 -4.38
C LEU A 104 7.30 -3.58 -4.08
N LYS A 105 8.09 -3.87 -5.11
CA LYS A 105 9.55 -3.97 -5.05
C LYS A 105 10.19 -2.79 -5.77
N PRO A 106 10.87 -1.86 -5.07
CA PRO A 106 11.63 -0.80 -5.72
C PRO A 106 12.87 -1.38 -6.43
N ASN A 107 13.23 -0.81 -7.58
CA ASN A 107 14.47 -1.14 -8.31
C ASN A 107 15.71 -0.45 -7.73
N LEU A 108 15.51 0.49 -6.79
CA LEU A 108 16.58 1.24 -6.16
C LEU A 108 17.22 0.40 -5.03
N TYR A 109 18.44 -0.07 -5.27
CA TYR A 109 19.30 -0.58 -4.22
C TYR A 109 19.92 0.60 -3.46
N ALA A 110 19.24 1.06 -2.40
CA ALA A 110 19.89 1.95 -1.44
C ALA A 110 20.86 1.11 -0.60
N ARG A 111 22.15 1.48 -0.58
CA ARG A 111 23.11 0.80 0.30
C ARG A 111 22.75 1.14 1.75
N PRO A 112 22.59 0.16 2.66
CA PRO A 112 22.20 0.38 4.06
C PRO A 112 23.24 1.11 4.92
N HIS A 113 24.26 1.72 4.31
CA HIS A 113 25.44 2.30 4.97
C HIS A 113 25.59 3.81 4.70
N SER A 114 24.60 4.47 4.11
CA SER A 114 24.57 5.94 4.09
C SER A 114 24.10 6.47 5.43
N HIS A 115 24.95 7.20 6.14
CA HIS A 115 24.50 7.95 7.31
C HIS A 115 23.56 9.09 6.87
N GLY A 116 22.29 9.03 7.27
CA GLY A 116 21.33 10.14 7.28
C GLY A 116 20.19 10.04 6.25
N ILE A 117 19.03 10.57 6.63
CA ILE A 117 17.79 10.62 5.82
C ILE A 117 18.06 11.44 4.54
N LYS A 118 18.29 10.76 3.42
CA LYS A 118 18.56 11.38 2.11
C LYS A 118 17.33 11.38 1.21
N PRO A 119 16.90 12.54 0.70
CA PRO A 119 15.79 12.56 -0.23
C PRO A 119 16.10 11.71 -1.46
N VAL A 120 15.07 11.06 -1.99
CA VAL A 120 15.16 10.17 -3.15
C VAL A 120 14.99 10.96 -4.43
N LEU A 121 15.82 10.64 -5.41
CA LEU A 121 15.66 11.12 -6.77
C LEU A 121 14.50 10.40 -7.46
N LEU A 122 13.37 11.10 -7.58
CA LEU A 122 12.14 10.53 -8.12
C LEU A 122 12.29 10.05 -9.57
N SER A 123 13.15 10.67 -10.38
CA SER A 123 13.40 10.20 -11.76
C SER A 123 13.96 8.78 -11.82
N ASP A 124 14.59 8.32 -10.74
CA ASP A 124 15.21 7.01 -10.64
C ASP A 124 14.31 6.00 -9.92
N CYS A 125 13.19 6.47 -9.34
CA CYS A 125 12.19 5.62 -8.72
C CYS A 125 11.45 4.80 -9.77
N LYS A 126 11.88 3.54 -9.89
CA LYS A 126 11.17 2.49 -10.61
C LYS A 126 10.81 1.38 -9.63
N TRP A 127 9.70 0.72 -9.84
CA TRP A 127 9.29 -0.43 -9.01
C TRP A 127 8.61 -1.48 -9.86
N LYS A 128 8.52 -2.69 -9.29
CA LYS A 128 7.72 -3.79 -9.79
C LYS A 128 6.58 -4.04 -8.81
N LEU A 129 5.37 -4.17 -9.33
CA LEU A 129 4.23 -4.68 -8.59
C LEU A 129 4.09 -6.17 -8.90
N SER A 130 4.18 -7.01 -7.88
CA SER A 130 4.04 -8.45 -7.97
C SER A 130 2.80 -8.91 -7.22
N ASP A 131 2.01 -9.76 -7.86
CA ASP A 131 0.88 -10.43 -7.23
C ASP A 131 1.37 -11.72 -6.55
N PRO A 132 1.12 -11.93 -5.24
CA PRO A 132 1.47 -13.18 -4.55
C PRO A 132 0.91 -14.44 -5.21
N THR A 133 -0.23 -14.31 -5.91
CA THR A 133 -0.91 -15.42 -6.60
C THR A 133 -0.18 -15.83 -7.88
N HIS A 134 0.32 -14.85 -8.62
CA HIS A 134 0.96 -15.01 -9.93
C HIS A 134 2.39 -14.46 -9.87
N LYS A 135 3.29 -15.20 -9.23
CA LYS A 135 4.71 -14.80 -9.06
C LYS A 135 5.45 -14.50 -10.37
N ASN A 136 4.98 -15.04 -11.48
CA ASN A 136 5.59 -14.85 -12.81
C ASN A 136 5.12 -13.59 -13.54
N VAL A 137 4.05 -12.95 -13.07
CA VAL A 137 3.49 -11.75 -13.70
C VAL A 137 3.76 -10.56 -12.78
N SER A 138 4.52 -9.59 -13.29
CA SER A 138 4.78 -8.35 -12.56
C SER A 138 4.63 -7.16 -13.48
N LEU A 139 4.06 -6.08 -12.94
CA LEU A 139 3.90 -4.82 -13.64
C LEU A 139 5.08 -3.92 -13.27
N CYS A 140 5.87 -3.52 -14.26
CA CYS A 140 6.94 -2.55 -14.07
C CYS A 140 6.36 -1.14 -14.19
N CYS A 141 6.57 -0.32 -13.16
CA CYS A 141 6.08 1.05 -13.09
C CYS A 141 7.25 1.98 -12.74
N SER A 142 7.08 3.27 -13.05
CA SER A 142 8.10 4.27 -12.77
C SER A 142 7.48 5.64 -12.59
N VAL A 143 8.13 6.50 -11.79
CA VAL A 143 7.75 7.91 -11.74
C VAL A 143 8.18 8.60 -13.05
N PRO A 144 7.30 9.33 -13.75
CA PRO A 144 7.67 10.02 -15.00
C PRO A 144 8.76 11.08 -14.79
N GLN A 145 9.74 11.15 -15.70
CA GLN A 145 11.02 11.88 -15.58
C GLN A 145 10.95 13.38 -15.22
N ASN A 146 9.84 14.07 -15.48
CA ASN A 146 9.67 15.51 -15.18
C ASN A 146 9.26 15.78 -13.72
N THR A 147 9.81 15.05 -12.75
CA THR A 147 9.56 15.29 -11.32
C THR A 147 10.65 16.13 -10.67
N PRO A 148 10.33 16.89 -9.59
CA PRO A 148 11.36 17.50 -8.76
C PRO A 148 12.40 16.48 -8.32
N ASN A 149 13.66 16.93 -8.28
CA ASN A 149 14.82 16.04 -8.25
C ASN A 149 15.01 15.32 -6.91
N GLN A 150 14.43 15.75 -5.80
CA GLN A 150 14.67 15.12 -4.49
C GLN A 150 13.44 15.23 -3.61
N MET A 151 12.87 14.09 -3.17
CA MET A 151 11.77 14.07 -2.22
C MET A 151 11.92 12.95 -1.18
N HIS A 152 11.39 13.17 0.01
CA HIS A 152 11.33 12.18 1.07
C HIS A 152 10.02 11.40 0.98
N TYR A 153 10.11 10.08 1.04
CA TYR A 153 8.95 9.21 1.22
C TYR A 153 8.30 9.45 2.59
N LEU A 154 6.97 9.50 2.64
CA LEU A 154 6.19 9.70 3.87
C LEU A 154 5.24 8.53 4.20
N GLY A 155 5.13 7.53 3.32
CA GLY A 155 4.19 6.42 3.46
C GLY A 155 3.36 6.22 2.20
N CYS A 156 2.44 5.26 2.24
CA CYS A 156 1.49 4.99 1.17
C CYS A 156 0.07 4.84 1.70
N SER A 157 -0.90 5.16 0.86
CA SER A 157 -2.31 5.05 1.20
C SER A 157 -3.17 5.03 -0.06
N TYR A 158 -4.22 4.21 -0.09
CA TYR A 158 -5.16 4.09 -1.20
C TYR A 158 -4.52 3.96 -2.60
N GLY A 159 -3.40 3.23 -2.71
CA GLY A 159 -2.67 3.02 -3.96
C GLY A 159 -1.74 4.15 -4.40
N TYR A 160 -1.54 5.16 -3.55
CA TYR A 160 -0.62 6.25 -3.80
C TYR A 160 0.60 6.18 -2.87
N LEU A 161 1.79 6.40 -3.43
CA LEU A 161 2.99 6.74 -2.66
C LEU A 161 2.97 8.24 -2.37
N ILE A 162 3.25 8.62 -1.13
CA ILE A 162 3.20 10.01 -0.68
C ILE A 162 4.62 10.50 -0.43
N PHE A 163 4.96 11.62 -1.05
CA PHE A 163 6.27 12.24 -0.97
C PHE A 163 6.16 13.70 -0.54
N SER A 164 7.22 14.20 0.11
CA SER A 164 7.36 15.62 0.43
C SER A 164 8.80 16.12 0.31
N TYR A 165 8.95 17.39 -0.02
CA TYR A 165 10.22 18.10 0.09
C TYR A 165 9.94 19.57 0.35
N GLU A 166 10.48 20.09 1.44
CA GLU A 166 10.21 21.45 1.92
C GLU A 166 8.71 21.75 2.01
N GLU A 167 8.19 22.62 1.14
CA GLU A 167 6.79 23.02 1.03
C GLU A 167 5.98 22.20 0.00
N HIS A 168 6.65 21.35 -0.76
CA HIS A 168 6.05 20.58 -1.84
C HIS A 168 5.61 19.19 -1.37
N CYS A 169 4.43 18.77 -1.84
CA CYS A 169 3.92 17.41 -1.70
C CYS A 169 3.62 16.81 -3.08
N LEU A 170 3.80 15.49 -3.20
CA LEU A 170 3.51 14.74 -4.42
C LEU A 170 2.93 13.37 -4.07
N LEU A 171 1.84 13.02 -4.73
CA LEU A 171 1.26 11.68 -4.70
C LEU A 171 1.52 11.03 -6.04
N VAL A 172 1.95 9.77 -6.01
CA VAL A 172 2.20 8.98 -7.22
C VAL A 172 1.41 7.69 -7.16
N ASP A 173 0.51 7.50 -8.12
CA ASP A 173 -0.26 6.28 -8.27
C ASP A 173 0.67 5.11 -8.61
N VAL A 174 0.60 4.04 -7.83
CA VAL A 174 1.55 2.92 -7.93
C VAL A 174 1.37 2.10 -9.20
N HIS A 175 0.16 2.06 -9.74
CA HIS A 175 -0.19 1.25 -10.90
C HIS A 175 0.08 2.00 -12.21
N SER A 176 -0.42 3.23 -12.32
CA SER A 176 -0.35 4.07 -13.53
C SER A 176 0.85 5.02 -13.56
N GLY A 177 1.49 5.30 -12.41
CA GLY A 177 2.53 6.33 -12.31
C GLY A 177 2.00 7.76 -12.44
N THR A 178 0.67 7.95 -12.45
CA THR A 178 0.04 9.27 -12.50
C THR A 178 0.35 10.07 -11.25
N LYS A 179 0.44 11.39 -11.41
CA LYS A 179 0.89 12.31 -10.36
C LYS A 179 -0.26 13.21 -9.92
N VAL A 180 -0.41 13.37 -8.62
CA VAL A 180 -1.28 14.39 -8.03
C VAL A 180 -0.44 15.31 -7.18
N LYS A 181 -0.57 16.62 -7.40
CA LYS A 181 0.18 17.66 -6.71
C LYS A 181 -0.79 18.50 -5.86
N PRO A 182 -0.80 18.30 -4.54
CA PRO A 182 -1.46 19.21 -3.61
C PRO A 182 -0.89 20.64 -3.70
N PRO A 183 -1.60 21.66 -3.18
CA PRO A 183 -1.07 23.01 -3.06
C PRO A 183 0.20 23.01 -2.17
N LYS A 184 1.01 24.07 -2.28
CA LYS A 184 2.19 24.23 -1.42
C LYS A 184 1.77 24.41 0.04
N LEU A 185 2.52 23.79 0.95
CA LEU A 185 2.42 24.08 2.38
C LEU A 185 2.84 25.53 2.64
N ARG A 186 2.26 26.15 3.68
CA ARG A 186 2.56 27.55 4.05
C ARG A 186 4.00 27.77 4.54
N SER A 187 4.64 26.70 5.01
CA SER A 187 5.98 26.73 5.57
C SER A 187 6.73 25.42 5.29
N ASN A 188 8.06 25.50 5.27
CA ASN A 188 8.90 24.31 5.21
C ASN A 188 8.82 23.57 6.55
N ASN A 189 8.09 22.46 6.55
CA ASN A 189 7.80 21.70 7.76
C ASN A 189 8.77 20.53 7.99
N ARG A 190 9.80 20.40 7.14
CA ARG A 190 10.85 19.35 7.20
C ARG A 190 10.29 17.95 7.49
N LEU A 191 9.10 17.65 6.97
CA LEU A 191 8.33 16.43 7.27
C LEU A 191 9.18 15.18 7.03
N GLY A 192 9.82 15.09 5.87
CA GLY A 192 10.70 13.99 5.53
C GLY A 192 11.91 13.84 6.44
N TYR A 193 12.57 14.94 6.82
CA TYR A 193 13.77 14.93 7.65
C TYR A 193 13.49 14.45 9.09
N PHE A 194 12.30 14.74 9.63
CA PHE A 194 11.94 14.30 10.98
C PHE A 194 11.16 12.99 11.01
N GLY A 195 11.03 12.31 9.87
CA GLY A 195 10.27 11.07 9.74
C GLY A 195 8.78 11.27 10.04
N GLY A 196 8.17 12.27 9.41
CA GLY A 196 6.74 12.46 9.37
C GLY A 196 6.03 11.36 8.57
N ILE A 197 4.70 11.34 8.68
CA ILE A 197 3.83 10.38 8.02
C ILE A 197 2.83 11.10 7.12
N GLY A 198 2.53 10.52 5.97
CA GLY A 198 1.48 10.96 5.06
C GLY A 198 0.44 9.86 4.90
N ILE A 199 -0.84 10.18 5.03
CA ILE A 199 -1.93 9.23 4.84
C ILE A 199 -3.16 9.93 4.24
N LEU A 200 -3.90 9.22 3.40
CA LEU A 200 -5.20 9.67 2.90
C LEU A 200 -6.30 9.13 3.82
N THR A 201 -7.38 9.89 4.03
CA THR A 201 -8.56 9.42 4.79
C THR A 201 -9.49 8.53 3.97
N GLY A 202 -9.43 8.66 2.64
CA GLY A 202 -10.17 7.86 1.68
C GLY A 202 -9.49 7.85 0.31
N PRO A 203 -10.06 7.17 -0.70
CA PRO A 203 -9.59 7.26 -2.09
C PRO A 203 -9.57 8.72 -2.58
N LEU A 204 -8.66 9.07 -3.48
CA LEU A 204 -8.61 10.45 -4.03
C LEU A 204 -9.89 10.82 -4.82
N SER A 205 -10.57 9.82 -5.38
CA SER A 205 -11.86 9.97 -6.04
C SER A 205 -13.01 10.24 -5.07
N SER A 206 -12.80 10.07 -3.75
CA SER A 206 -13.86 10.12 -2.76
C SER A 206 -14.24 11.53 -2.33
N PRO A 207 -15.55 11.86 -2.23
CA PRO A 207 -15.97 13.12 -1.66
C PRO A 207 -15.49 13.21 -0.22
N ASN A 208 -15.00 14.38 0.18
CA ASN A 208 -14.44 14.62 1.52
C ASN A 208 -13.17 13.81 1.85
N SER A 209 -12.53 13.20 0.84
CA SER A 209 -11.20 12.65 1.06
C SER A 209 -10.21 13.76 1.40
N CYS A 210 -9.40 13.52 2.42
CA CYS A 210 -8.38 14.43 2.89
C CYS A 210 -7.02 13.74 2.88
N LEU A 211 -5.98 14.49 2.55
CA LEU A 211 -4.59 14.11 2.79
C LEU A 211 -4.14 14.69 4.12
N LEU A 212 -3.67 13.83 5.01
CA LEU A 212 -3.07 14.20 6.28
C LEU A 212 -1.55 14.05 6.18
N LEU A 213 -0.83 15.13 6.48
CA LEU A 213 0.63 15.11 6.66
C LEU A 213 0.95 15.45 8.10
N CYS A 214 1.56 14.54 8.83
CA CYS A 214 1.85 14.74 10.25
C CYS A 214 3.35 14.96 10.50
N SER A 215 3.66 16.08 11.14
CA SER A 215 4.96 16.37 11.73
C SER A 215 4.98 15.92 13.20
N ARG A 216 5.99 16.34 13.98
CA ARG A 216 6.03 16.10 15.44
C ARG A 216 5.05 16.98 16.22
N THR A 217 4.69 18.13 15.66
CA THR A 217 3.98 19.21 16.36
C THR A 217 2.67 19.58 15.71
N SER A 218 2.51 19.27 14.43
CA SER A 218 1.35 19.70 13.64
C SER A 218 0.90 18.59 12.70
N MET A 219 -0.39 18.56 12.43
CA MET A 219 -1.01 17.80 11.35
C MET A 219 -1.56 18.78 10.33
N PHE A 220 -1.15 18.62 9.07
CA PHE A 220 -1.63 19.39 7.95
C PHE A 220 -2.70 18.58 7.22
N GLU A 221 -3.86 19.19 7.03
CA GLU A 221 -4.99 18.60 6.35
C GLU A 221 -5.23 19.34 5.02
N TRP A 222 -5.24 18.59 3.93
CA TRP A 222 -5.67 19.08 2.63
C TRP A 222 -6.89 18.28 2.18
N GLN A 223 -8.04 18.95 2.12
CA GLN A 223 -9.22 18.40 1.47
C GLN A 223 -8.96 18.34 -0.04
N VAL A 224 -9.10 17.15 -0.62
CA VAL A 224 -8.78 16.90 -2.03
C VAL A 224 -9.61 17.83 -2.91
N GLY A 225 -8.95 18.52 -3.84
CA GLY A 225 -9.56 19.50 -4.76
C GLY A 225 -9.57 20.95 -4.26
N THR A 226 -9.18 21.22 -3.01
CA THR A 226 -9.06 22.59 -2.50
C THR A 226 -7.67 23.19 -2.74
N ASN A 227 -7.54 24.51 -2.57
CA ASN A 227 -6.30 25.25 -2.85
C ASN A 227 -5.45 25.56 -1.61
N SER A 228 -5.84 25.09 -0.43
CA SER A 228 -5.19 25.44 0.83
C SER A 228 -5.10 24.26 1.79
N TRP A 229 -4.14 24.35 2.69
CA TRP A 229 -4.00 23.45 3.85
C TRP A 229 -4.58 24.09 5.10
N SER A 230 -5.23 23.26 5.92
CA SER A 230 -5.51 23.53 7.32
C SER A 230 -4.39 22.95 8.18
N GLU A 231 -4.01 23.63 9.26
CA GLU A 231 -2.99 23.16 10.20
C GLU A 231 -3.61 23.00 11.58
N HIS A 232 -3.36 21.83 12.19
CA HIS A 232 -3.88 21.46 13.50
C HIS A 232 -2.72 21.08 14.44
N PRO A 233 -2.62 21.66 15.64
CA PRO A 233 -1.54 21.33 16.57
C PRO A 233 -1.73 19.93 17.16
N LEU A 234 -0.66 19.14 17.21
CA LEU A 234 -0.65 17.80 17.81
C LEU A 234 -0.30 17.89 19.31
N THR A 235 -1.15 17.29 20.14
CA THR A 235 -0.97 17.25 21.60
C THR A 235 -0.07 16.07 22.05
N LEU A 236 0.97 15.76 21.27
CA LEU A 236 1.86 14.61 21.50
C LEU A 236 3.12 14.95 22.30
N LYS A 237 3.25 16.18 22.84
CA LYS A 237 4.43 16.67 23.57
C LYS A 237 5.75 16.48 22.79
N GLY A 238 5.69 16.59 21.46
CA GLY A 238 6.84 16.41 20.56
C GLY A 238 7.11 14.96 20.15
N GLU A 239 6.32 14.00 20.62
CA GLU A 239 6.39 12.61 20.13
C GLU A 239 5.87 12.50 18.69
N ARG A 240 6.43 11.55 17.96
CA ARG A 240 6.04 11.29 16.56
C ARG A 240 4.88 10.33 16.48
N ILE A 241 4.05 10.55 15.46
CA ILE A 241 3.11 9.55 15.00
C ILE A 241 3.88 8.44 14.30
N HIS A 242 3.57 7.21 14.70
CA HIS A 242 4.22 6.00 14.22
C HIS A 242 3.37 5.31 13.16
N GLN A 243 2.04 5.27 13.37
CA GLN A 243 1.07 4.71 12.42
C GLN A 243 -0.30 5.35 12.61
N ILE A 244 -1.07 5.45 11.52
CA ILE A 244 -2.45 5.92 11.49
C ILE A 244 -3.32 4.84 10.84
N VAL A 245 -4.46 4.51 11.43
CA VAL A 245 -5.42 3.52 10.91
C VAL A 245 -6.85 4.02 11.06
N PHE A 246 -7.73 3.64 10.14
CA PHE A 246 -9.15 4.00 10.16
C PHE A 246 -9.97 2.77 10.54
N PHE A 247 -10.73 2.86 11.63
CA PHE A 247 -11.47 1.72 12.17
C PHE A 247 -12.85 2.15 12.67
N LYS A 248 -13.91 1.52 12.16
CA LYS A 248 -15.32 1.81 12.50
C LYS A 248 -15.66 3.32 12.47
N GLY A 249 -15.19 4.03 11.44
CA GLY A 249 -15.41 5.47 11.26
C GLY A 249 -14.57 6.38 12.17
N VAL A 250 -13.65 5.82 12.95
CA VAL A 250 -12.76 6.57 13.86
C VAL A 250 -11.32 6.47 13.36
N THR A 251 -10.61 7.60 13.39
CA THR A 251 -9.17 7.65 13.07
C THR A 251 -8.37 7.35 14.33
N PHE A 252 -7.64 6.25 14.33
CA PHE A 252 -6.72 5.88 15.40
C PHE A 252 -5.28 6.24 15.04
N VAL A 253 -4.55 6.74 16.03
CA VAL A 253 -3.16 7.15 15.91
C VAL A 253 -2.35 6.49 17.01
N MET A 254 -1.30 5.77 16.60
CA MET A 254 -0.29 5.23 17.50
C MET A 254 0.96 6.10 17.42
N ASP A 255 1.42 6.57 18.56
CA ASP A 255 2.70 7.27 18.65
C ASP A 255 3.88 6.32 18.88
N VAL A 256 5.10 6.86 18.87
CA VAL A 256 6.34 6.09 19.06
C VAL A 256 6.44 5.42 20.44
N LEU A 257 5.66 5.88 21.42
CA LEU A 257 5.57 5.29 22.76
C LEU A 257 4.42 4.27 22.85
N VAL A 258 3.86 3.86 21.71
CA VAL A 258 2.75 2.88 21.60
C VAL A 258 1.49 3.36 22.32
N ARG A 259 1.31 4.67 22.48
CA ARG A 259 0.08 5.22 23.06
C ARG A 259 -0.93 5.42 21.94
N LEU A 260 -2.14 4.89 22.15
CA LEU A 260 -3.24 5.00 21.21
C LEU A 260 -4.03 6.29 21.46
N HIS A 261 -4.35 6.99 20.38
CA HIS A 261 -5.16 8.21 20.38
C HIS A 261 -6.25 8.11 19.31
N THR A 262 -7.36 8.79 19.51
CA THR A 262 -8.37 9.04 18.48
C THR A 262 -8.25 10.48 17.98
N ILE A 263 -8.48 10.65 16.67
CA ILE A 263 -8.54 11.96 16.02
C ILE A 263 -9.92 12.15 15.40
N HIS A 264 -10.50 13.33 15.62
CA HIS A 264 -11.67 13.82 14.90
C HIS A 264 -11.27 15.08 14.12
N LEU A 265 -11.58 15.14 12.83
CA LEU A 265 -11.25 16.27 11.96
C LEU A 265 -12.36 17.33 11.92
N SER A 266 -13.62 16.91 12.05
CA SER A 266 -14.81 17.75 11.92
C SER A 266 -15.78 17.46 13.08
N PRO A 267 -16.51 18.46 13.62
CA PRO A 267 -16.54 19.89 13.23
C PRO A 267 -15.32 20.71 13.70
N GLU A 268 -14.66 20.28 14.77
CA GLU A 268 -13.41 20.86 15.26
C GLU A 268 -12.36 19.76 15.44
N PHE A 269 -11.10 20.08 15.16
CA PHE A 269 -10.02 19.14 15.39
C PHE A 269 -9.90 18.80 16.87
N SER A 270 -9.91 17.50 17.18
CA SER A 270 -9.61 17.02 18.52
C SER A 270 -8.76 15.76 18.47
N MET A 271 -7.86 15.64 19.44
CA MET A 271 -7.01 14.48 19.64
C MET A 271 -7.12 14.04 21.10
N GLN A 272 -7.54 12.80 21.32
CA GLN A 272 -7.78 12.27 22.66
C GLN A 272 -7.03 10.96 22.86
N LYS A 273 -6.40 10.79 24.02
CA LYS A 273 -5.73 9.54 24.36
C LYS A 273 -6.78 8.49 24.74
N VAL A 274 -6.70 7.31 24.12
CA VAL A 274 -7.54 6.17 24.48
C VAL A 274 -7.09 5.63 25.84
N LYS A 275 -8.03 5.47 26.76
CA LYS A 275 -7.76 4.84 28.06
C LYS A 275 -7.66 3.32 27.84
N ILE A 276 -6.46 2.79 28.05
CA ILE A 276 -6.18 1.35 27.93
C ILE A 276 -5.72 0.83 29.29
N ALA A 277 -6.28 -0.30 29.73
CA ALA A 277 -5.90 -1.01 30.94
C ALA A 277 -4.40 -1.36 30.91
N ARG A 278 -3.72 -1.20 32.04
CA ARG A 278 -2.33 -1.65 32.15
C ARG A 278 -2.30 -3.15 32.32
N ASP A 279 -1.55 -3.81 31.45
CA ASP A 279 -1.31 -5.23 31.50
C ASP A 279 0.19 -5.47 31.24
N PRO A 280 0.91 -6.17 32.13
CA PRO A 280 2.31 -6.54 31.91
C PRO A 280 2.55 -7.29 30.59
N GLU A 281 1.58 -8.09 30.12
CA GLU A 281 1.69 -8.77 28.83
C GLU A 281 1.57 -7.81 27.63
N SER A 282 1.07 -6.60 27.84
CA SER A 282 0.88 -5.57 26.80
C SER A 282 2.09 -4.64 26.61
N PHE A 283 3.31 -5.07 26.98
CA PHE A 283 4.53 -4.30 26.73
C PHE A 283 5.02 -4.47 25.29
N PHE A 284 4.60 -3.62 24.36
CA PHE A 284 4.95 -3.78 22.95
C PHE A 284 6.33 -3.20 22.61
N ILE A 285 7.15 -3.98 21.91
CA ILE A 285 8.50 -3.56 21.51
C ILE A 285 8.47 -2.96 20.11
N SER A 286 7.70 -3.56 19.23
CA SER A 286 7.77 -3.37 17.79
C SER A 286 6.41 -3.52 17.09
N PRO A 287 5.39 -2.75 17.50
CA PRO A 287 4.03 -2.98 17.07
C PRO A 287 3.69 -2.49 15.66
N TRP A 288 2.76 -3.20 15.02
CA TRP A 288 1.92 -2.73 13.91
C TRP A 288 0.45 -2.77 14.36
N LEU A 289 -0.27 -1.67 14.12
CA LEU A 289 -1.73 -1.66 14.15
C LEU A 289 -2.28 -2.20 12.84
N VAL A 290 -3.22 -3.14 12.93
CA VAL A 290 -3.85 -3.76 11.77
C VAL A 290 -5.35 -3.80 11.96
N VAL A 291 -6.10 -3.32 10.98
CA VAL A 291 -7.55 -3.48 10.95
C VAL A 291 -7.86 -4.82 10.28
N SER A 292 -8.58 -5.69 10.99
CA SER A 292 -8.99 -7.01 10.48
C SER A 292 -10.49 -7.19 10.71
N GLY A 293 -11.28 -6.92 9.66
CA GLY A 293 -12.74 -6.94 9.75
C GLY A 293 -13.26 -5.97 10.80
N ASP A 294 -13.90 -6.51 11.83
CA ASP A 294 -14.47 -5.78 12.96
C ASP A 294 -13.55 -5.68 14.18
N MET A 295 -12.30 -6.14 14.06
CA MET A 295 -11.27 -6.10 15.10
C MET A 295 -10.16 -5.09 14.76
N LEU A 296 -9.66 -4.42 15.81
CA LEU A 296 -8.40 -3.69 15.77
C LEU A 296 -7.32 -4.55 16.43
N LEU A 297 -6.33 -4.96 15.66
CA LEU A 297 -5.26 -5.85 16.10
C LEU A 297 -3.96 -5.07 16.33
N MET A 298 -3.20 -5.49 17.34
CA MET A 298 -1.81 -5.16 17.55
C MET A 298 -0.96 -6.40 17.24
N LEU A 299 -0.14 -6.33 16.20
CA LEU A 299 0.87 -7.33 15.90
C LEU A 299 2.20 -6.85 16.48
N ASP A 300 2.82 -7.62 17.37
CA ASP A 300 4.11 -7.29 17.97
C ASP A 300 5.18 -8.33 17.65
N LEU A 301 6.42 -7.88 17.43
CA LEU A 301 7.58 -8.74 17.29
C LEU A 301 8.29 -8.87 18.64
N ARG A 302 8.03 -9.99 19.31
CA ARG A 302 8.53 -10.29 20.66
C ARG A 302 9.95 -10.84 20.64
N ILE A 303 10.58 -10.77 21.81
CA ILE A 303 11.87 -11.37 22.13
C ILE A 303 11.61 -12.56 23.05
N GLY A 304 12.06 -13.74 22.64
CA GLY A 304 12.14 -14.91 23.51
C GLY A 304 13.60 -15.22 23.85
N SER A 305 13.83 -15.86 24.98
CA SER A 305 15.13 -16.40 25.38
C SER A 305 14.98 -17.89 25.64
N ASP A 306 15.94 -18.70 25.17
CA ASP A 306 16.03 -20.09 25.60
C ASP A 306 16.79 -20.15 26.94
N GLU A 307 16.11 -20.61 28.01
CA GLU A 307 16.68 -20.71 29.36
C GLU A 307 17.96 -21.57 29.44
N LEU A 308 18.21 -22.41 28.43
CA LEU A 308 19.32 -23.36 28.37
C LEU A 308 20.55 -22.83 27.62
N ASN A 309 20.45 -21.69 26.92
CA ASN A 309 21.54 -21.18 26.08
C ASN A 309 21.53 -19.64 26.08
N ASP A 310 22.31 -19.07 27.00
CA ASP A 310 22.32 -17.66 27.45
C ASP A 310 22.57 -16.63 26.33
N ASP A 311 22.98 -17.06 25.14
CA ASP A 311 23.31 -16.20 23.99
C ASP A 311 22.35 -16.36 22.79
N SER A 312 21.22 -17.07 22.94
CA SER A 312 20.27 -17.33 21.85
C SER A 312 18.89 -16.71 22.07
N CYS A 313 18.83 -15.37 22.07
CA CYS A 313 17.54 -14.69 21.94
C CYS A 313 16.93 -14.97 20.56
N TYR A 314 15.68 -15.43 20.52
CA TYR A 314 14.90 -15.55 19.28
C TYR A 314 13.82 -14.48 19.20
N ARG A 315 13.17 -14.36 18.03
CA ARG A 315 12.04 -13.47 17.82
C ARG A 315 10.84 -14.27 17.35
N PHE A 316 9.64 -13.80 17.67
CA PHE A 316 8.39 -14.40 17.23
C PHE A 316 7.30 -13.34 17.17
N PHE A 317 6.24 -13.60 16.41
CA PHE A 317 5.11 -12.70 16.33
C PHE A 317 4.03 -13.07 17.34
N GLU A 318 3.50 -12.07 18.03
CA GLU A 318 2.28 -12.18 18.83
C GLU A 318 1.22 -11.21 18.33
N VAL A 319 -0.04 -11.59 18.50
CA VAL A 319 -1.18 -10.79 18.08
C VAL A 319 -2.08 -10.54 19.28
N PHE A 320 -2.54 -9.30 19.42
CA PHE A 320 -3.50 -8.88 20.43
C PHE A 320 -4.68 -8.20 19.73
N HIS A 321 -5.88 -8.33 20.24
CA HIS A 321 -7.01 -7.51 19.80
C HIS A 321 -7.39 -6.50 20.89
N LEU A 322 -7.84 -5.31 20.47
CA LEU A 322 -8.34 -4.32 21.41
C LEU A 322 -9.80 -4.63 21.75
N ASP A 323 -10.04 -5.00 23.00
CA ASP A 323 -11.36 -5.25 23.55
C ASP A 323 -11.97 -3.95 24.09
N PHE A 324 -12.98 -3.45 23.38
CA PHE A 324 -13.76 -2.27 23.76
C PHE A 324 -14.95 -2.60 24.68
N SER A 325 -15.20 -3.87 25.00
CA SER A 325 -16.34 -4.28 25.85
C SER A 325 -16.12 -3.99 27.34
N VAL A 326 -14.87 -3.68 27.73
CA VAL A 326 -14.47 -3.33 29.09
C VAL A 326 -13.97 -1.89 29.16
N GLU A 327 -14.14 -1.22 30.30
CA GLU A 327 -13.64 0.13 30.54
C GLU A 327 -12.65 0.15 31.72
N PRO A 328 -11.39 0.57 31.54
CA PRO A 328 -10.77 0.96 30.27
C PRO A 328 -10.57 -0.24 29.32
N ALA A 329 -10.52 0.04 28.01
CA ALA A 329 -10.29 -0.98 26.99
C ALA A 329 -8.99 -1.75 27.25
N LYS A 330 -8.89 -3.00 26.83
CA LYS A 330 -7.68 -3.82 27.08
C LYS A 330 -7.20 -4.54 25.83
N TRP A 331 -5.90 -4.75 25.74
CA TRP A 331 -5.34 -5.66 24.74
C TRP A 331 -5.50 -7.08 25.23
N VAL A 332 -6.06 -7.95 24.40
CA VAL A 332 -6.26 -9.37 24.72
C VAL A 332 -5.50 -10.20 23.70
N LYS A 333 -4.56 -11.00 24.18
CA LYS A 333 -3.74 -11.89 23.35
C LYS A 333 -4.62 -12.86 22.55
N LYS A 334 -4.26 -13.08 21.29
CA LYS A 334 -4.82 -14.11 20.42
C LYS A 334 -3.78 -15.19 20.22
N GLU A 335 -4.15 -16.43 20.52
CA GLU A 335 -3.29 -17.60 20.30
C GLU A 335 -3.03 -17.86 18.80
N LYS A 336 -4.04 -17.62 17.96
CA LYS A 336 -3.96 -17.78 16.51
C LYS A 336 -4.78 -16.71 15.81
N LEU A 337 -4.40 -16.42 14.56
CA LEU A 337 -5.17 -15.61 13.61
C LEU A 337 -6.28 -16.41 12.91
N GLU A 338 -6.43 -17.71 13.22
CA GLU A 338 -7.40 -18.60 12.59
C GLU A 338 -7.21 -18.61 11.06
N ASN A 339 -8.27 -18.34 10.29
CA ASN A 339 -8.28 -18.33 8.83
C ASN A 339 -7.77 -17.01 8.22
N GLN A 340 -7.03 -16.20 8.98
CA GLN A 340 -6.51 -14.91 8.54
C GLN A 340 -5.01 -14.95 8.28
N ALA A 341 -4.56 -14.06 7.38
CA ALA A 341 -3.17 -13.70 7.19
C ALA A 341 -3.00 -12.18 7.32
N LEU A 342 -1.91 -11.76 7.95
CA LEU A 342 -1.52 -10.35 8.05
C LEU A 342 -0.38 -10.04 7.11
N PHE A 343 -0.35 -8.83 6.56
CA PHE A 343 0.68 -8.33 5.67
C PHE A 343 1.27 -7.07 6.26
N VAL A 344 2.59 -7.07 6.50
CA VAL A 344 3.29 -5.96 7.13
C VAL A 344 4.52 -5.53 6.35
N SER A 345 4.71 -4.22 6.32
CA SER A 345 5.89 -3.58 5.75
C SER A 345 6.80 -3.12 6.89
N LEU A 346 8.11 -3.14 6.65
CA LEU A 346 9.10 -2.79 7.69
C LEU A 346 9.03 -1.30 8.06
N ASP A 347 8.79 -0.43 7.07
CA ASP A 347 8.45 0.96 7.32
C ASP A 347 6.97 1.07 7.73
N ARG A 348 6.74 1.41 9.01
CA ARG A 348 5.43 1.44 9.67
C ARG A 348 4.55 2.63 9.31
N ARG A 349 5.08 3.58 8.53
CA ARG A 349 4.26 4.60 7.89
C ARG A 349 3.34 4.01 6.82
N ASN A 350 3.68 2.81 6.34
CA ASN A 350 2.83 2.06 5.43
C ASN A 350 1.76 1.29 6.22
N PRO A 351 0.54 1.20 5.70
CA PRO A 351 -0.52 0.39 6.29
C PRO A 351 -0.12 -1.08 6.35
N ALA A 352 -0.64 -1.74 7.38
CA ALA A 352 -0.69 -3.19 7.46
C ALA A 352 -2.07 -3.67 7.00
N PHE A 353 -2.13 -4.85 6.40
CA PHE A 353 -3.38 -5.40 5.86
C PHE A 353 -3.70 -6.75 6.50
N ALA A 354 -4.98 -7.08 6.55
CA ALA A 354 -5.48 -8.40 6.85
C ALA A 354 -6.19 -8.98 5.62
N CYS A 355 -6.05 -10.29 5.41
CA CYS A 355 -6.71 -11.04 4.36
C CYS A 355 -7.32 -12.32 4.96
N MET A 356 -8.55 -12.61 4.55
CA MET A 356 -9.28 -13.81 4.95
C MET A 356 -9.03 -14.94 3.96
N SER A 357 -9.04 -16.19 4.44
CA SER A 357 -8.96 -17.40 3.61
C SER A 357 -7.79 -17.39 2.61
N PRO A 358 -6.54 -17.20 3.09
CA PRO A 358 -5.39 -17.09 2.22
C PRO A 358 -5.14 -18.30 1.30
N GLU A 359 -5.70 -19.46 1.65
CA GLU A 359 -5.66 -20.68 0.84
C GLU A 359 -6.28 -20.47 -0.56
N ARG A 360 -7.26 -19.55 -0.69
CA ARG A 360 -7.92 -19.24 -1.98
C ARG A 360 -6.94 -18.75 -3.05
N TRP A 361 -5.85 -18.14 -2.63
CA TRP A 361 -4.80 -17.61 -3.50
C TRP A 361 -3.48 -18.37 -3.38
N GLY A 362 -3.48 -19.54 -2.74
CA GLY A 362 -2.28 -20.35 -2.50
C GLY A 362 -1.43 -19.91 -1.31
N GLY A 363 -1.94 -19.01 -0.48
CA GLY A 363 -1.36 -18.60 0.79
C GLY A 363 -1.63 -19.60 1.91
N LYS A 364 -1.26 -19.21 3.14
CA LYS A 364 -1.46 -20.00 4.35
C LYS A 364 -2.03 -19.14 5.47
N SER A 365 -3.04 -19.68 6.14
CA SER A 365 -3.66 -19.12 7.35
C SER A 365 -2.68 -19.09 8.52
N ASN A 366 -3.02 -18.28 9.52
CA ASN A 366 -2.21 -18.07 10.71
C ASN A 366 -0.79 -17.54 10.44
N ARG A 367 -0.62 -16.70 9.41
CA ARG A 367 0.69 -16.19 8.99
C ARG A 367 0.77 -14.67 8.90
N VAL A 368 1.99 -14.19 9.13
CA VAL A 368 2.43 -12.83 8.89
C VAL A 368 3.36 -12.82 7.68
N TYR A 369 2.94 -12.13 6.63
CA TYR A 369 3.69 -11.90 5.41
C TYR A 369 4.46 -10.58 5.52
N VAL A 370 5.78 -10.68 5.64
CA VAL A 370 6.69 -9.55 5.88
C VAL A 370 7.39 -9.19 4.58
N ALA A 371 7.23 -7.95 4.11
CA ALA A 371 8.01 -7.43 2.98
C ALA A 371 9.48 -7.23 3.43
N LYS A 372 10.45 -7.83 2.73
CA LYS A 372 11.86 -7.78 3.15
C LYS A 372 12.52 -6.48 2.68
N LEU A 373 13.49 -6.01 3.47
CA LEU A 373 14.21 -4.76 3.21
C LEU A 373 15.02 -4.89 1.90
N PHE A 374 16.12 -5.66 1.87
CA PHE A 374 17.05 -5.66 0.72
C PHE A 374 17.91 -6.93 0.51
N ASP A 375 17.82 -7.95 1.37
CA ASP A 375 18.91 -8.94 1.49
C ASP A 375 18.92 -10.04 0.41
N ASP A 376 17.81 -10.25 -0.30
CA ASP A 376 17.72 -11.26 -1.36
C ASP A 376 16.95 -10.74 -2.59
N PRO A 377 17.59 -10.63 -3.77
CA PRO A 377 16.89 -10.22 -4.99
C PRO A 377 15.82 -11.22 -5.43
N ASP A 378 15.91 -12.49 -5.04
CA ASP A 378 15.00 -13.57 -5.45
C ASP A 378 13.89 -13.80 -4.41
N GLU A 379 14.11 -13.49 -3.12
CA GLU A 379 13.12 -13.65 -2.05
C GLU A 379 12.73 -12.30 -1.42
N THR A 380 11.71 -11.66 -2.01
CA THR A 380 11.32 -10.27 -1.70
C THR A 380 10.40 -10.10 -0.49
N TRP A 381 9.81 -11.19 -0.01
CA TRP A 381 8.99 -11.24 1.19
C TRP A 381 9.08 -12.64 1.82
N THR A 382 8.68 -12.77 3.08
CA THR A 382 8.64 -14.06 3.79
C THR A 382 7.34 -14.22 4.57
N ALA A 383 6.95 -15.46 4.86
CA ALA A 383 5.75 -15.77 5.64
C ALA A 383 6.13 -16.51 6.92
N VAL A 384 5.86 -15.90 8.07
CA VAL A 384 6.13 -16.46 9.39
C VAL A 384 4.81 -16.82 10.06
N GLU A 385 4.74 -17.99 10.67
CA GLU A 385 3.57 -18.40 11.45
C GLU A 385 3.57 -17.69 12.82
N VAL A 386 2.40 -17.25 13.28
CA VAL A 386 2.26 -16.59 14.58
C VAL A 386 2.69 -17.53 15.70
N GLY A 387 3.45 -17.01 16.67
CA GLY A 387 4.04 -17.78 17.76
C GLY A 387 5.29 -18.59 17.39
N GLN A 388 5.62 -18.74 16.10
CA GLN A 388 6.81 -19.48 15.67
C GLN A 388 8.06 -18.60 15.63
N ARG A 389 9.23 -19.23 15.80
CA ARG A 389 10.53 -18.54 15.72
C ARG A 389 10.74 -17.95 14.33
N VAL A 390 11.05 -16.66 14.29
CA VAL A 390 11.45 -15.93 13.09
C VAL A 390 12.92 -16.29 12.79
N ARG A 391 13.20 -16.66 11.54
CA ARG A 391 14.56 -16.97 11.10
C ARG A 391 15.49 -15.75 11.25
N LYS A 392 16.76 -15.99 11.59
CA LYS A 392 17.74 -14.93 11.91
C LYS A 392 17.90 -13.91 10.78
N GLU A 393 17.84 -14.34 9.52
CA GLU A 393 17.94 -13.47 8.34
C GLU A 393 16.75 -12.50 8.27
N THR A 394 15.55 -12.99 8.60
CA THR A 394 14.35 -12.14 8.68
C THR A 394 14.44 -11.19 9.86
N VAL A 395 14.93 -11.65 11.02
CA VAL A 395 15.17 -10.79 12.20
C VAL A 395 16.16 -9.68 11.89
N HIS A 396 17.23 -9.95 11.14
CA HIS A 396 18.23 -8.94 10.80
C HIS A 396 17.62 -7.80 9.96
N SER A 397 16.77 -8.14 9.00
CA SER A 397 16.01 -7.16 8.20
C SER A 397 15.02 -6.34 9.06
N LEU A 398 14.38 -6.99 10.04
CA LEU A 398 13.49 -6.34 11.01
C LEU A 398 14.28 -5.38 11.91
N TYR A 399 15.44 -5.80 12.42
CA TYR A 399 16.29 -5.01 13.31
C TYR A 399 16.78 -3.72 12.64
N TYR A 400 17.12 -3.77 11.34
CA TYR A 400 17.42 -2.55 10.57
C TYR A 400 16.22 -1.60 10.45
N GLY A 401 14.99 -2.12 10.42
CA GLY A 401 13.77 -1.31 10.51
C GLY A 401 13.49 -0.76 11.91
N LEU A 402 14.05 -1.37 12.96
CA LEU A 402 13.79 -1.08 14.37
C LEU A 402 14.83 -0.17 15.05
N SER A 403 16.11 -0.34 14.74
CA SER A 403 17.22 0.13 15.59
C SER A 403 17.85 1.44 15.16
N PHE A 404 17.49 1.94 13.99
CA PHE A 404 17.93 3.24 13.51
C PHE A 404 16.74 3.94 12.87
N PRO A 405 16.76 5.28 12.76
CA PRO A 405 15.96 5.95 11.77
C PRO A 405 16.43 5.43 10.40
N SER A 406 15.98 4.22 10.02
CA SER A 406 16.16 3.65 8.69
C SER A 406 15.89 4.79 7.75
N ASP A 407 16.83 5.11 6.86
CA ASP A 407 16.79 6.29 6.00
C ASP A 407 15.35 6.51 5.49
N TYR A 408 14.54 7.29 6.23
CA TYR A 408 13.06 7.29 6.19
C TYR A 408 12.55 7.92 4.90
N SER A 409 13.43 8.09 3.95
CA SER A 409 13.25 8.73 2.69
C SER A 409 13.34 7.73 1.56
N HIS A 410 14.01 6.58 1.75
CA HIS A 410 14.08 5.53 0.76
C HIS A 410 12.80 4.68 0.75
N LEU A 411 12.24 4.51 -0.45
CA LEU A 411 11.17 3.57 -0.71
C LEU A 411 11.75 2.16 -0.58
N ALA A 412 11.32 1.40 0.42
CA ALA A 412 11.63 -0.01 0.60
C ALA A 412 10.53 -0.90 0.03
N SER A 413 10.75 -2.22 0.00
CA SER A 413 9.69 -3.16 -0.37
C SER A 413 8.52 -3.06 0.60
N LEU A 414 7.29 -3.09 0.08
CA LEU A 414 6.09 -2.90 0.89
C LEU A 414 4.86 -3.57 0.28
N TRP A 415 3.83 -3.76 1.10
CA TRP A 415 2.51 -4.25 0.69
C TRP A 415 1.56 -3.08 0.44
N LEU A 416 0.70 -3.19 -0.57
CA LEU A 416 -0.37 -2.21 -0.84
C LEU A 416 -1.50 -2.81 -1.68
N TYR A 417 -2.65 -2.15 -1.70
CA TYR A 417 -3.62 -2.29 -2.78
C TYR A 417 -3.53 -1.12 -3.76
N PRO A 418 -3.57 -1.36 -5.08
CA PRO A 418 -3.67 -0.31 -6.08
C PRO A 418 -4.94 0.53 -5.92
N SER A 419 -4.90 1.77 -6.43
CA SER A 419 -6.01 2.73 -6.31
C SER A 419 -7.31 2.20 -6.91
N LEU A 420 -7.21 1.39 -7.97
CA LEU A 420 -8.33 0.73 -8.65
C LEU A 420 -9.21 -0.12 -7.72
N VAL A 421 -8.63 -0.69 -6.65
CA VAL A 421 -9.34 -1.56 -5.70
C VAL A 421 -10.34 -0.78 -4.84
N TYR A 422 -10.16 0.53 -4.69
CA TYR A 422 -10.97 1.31 -3.75
C TYR A 422 -12.22 1.95 -4.38
N GLY A 423 -12.49 1.63 -5.66
CA GLY A 423 -13.66 2.11 -6.38
C GLY A 423 -13.68 3.62 -6.64
N THR A 424 -14.62 4.05 -7.49
CA THR A 424 -15.04 5.46 -7.56
C THR A 424 -16.32 5.57 -6.76
N SER A 425 -16.27 6.15 -5.56
CA SER A 425 -17.50 6.61 -4.91
C SER A 425 -18.15 7.63 -5.85
N GLN A 426 -19.41 7.38 -6.21
CA GLN A 426 -20.19 8.23 -7.09
C GLN A 426 -20.47 9.59 -6.46
#